data_AF-A0A6N9J3D2-F1
#
_entry.id   AF-A0A6N9J3D2-F1
#
_cell.length_a   1.000
_cell.length_b   1.000
_cell.length_c   1.000
_cell.angle_alpha   90.00
_cell.angle_beta   90.00
_cell.angle_gamma   90.00
#
_symmetry.space_group_name_H-M   'P 1'
#
loop_
_entity.id
_entity.type
_entity.pdbx_description
1 polymer ?
#
loop_
_entity_poly.entity_id
_entity_poly.type
_entity_poly.pdbx_seq_one_letter_code
_entity_poly.pdbx_strand_id
1 'polypeptide(L)'
;MTEKIKICAGPGCKAWNSETMAHRLQKMQGNGKVCLVPCMNKCGGGASIRLRDRGKIIKLRETKEVAQLMDPNKVALAAVC
;
A
#
# COMPACT_ATOMS: atom_id res chain seq x y z
N MET A 1 2.17 -16.20 11.27
CA MET A 1 2.84 -14.88 11.32
C MET A 1 1.90 -13.90 10.61
N THR A 2 1.41 -12.85 11.27
CA THR A 2 0.35 -12.00 10.67
C THR A 2 0.92 -11.16 9.53
N GLU A 3 0.47 -11.42 8.31
CA GLU A 3 0.75 -10.61 7.12
C GLU A 3 0.25 -9.18 7.37
N LYS A 4 1.19 -8.23 7.43
CA LYS A 4 0.88 -6.81 7.69
C LYS A 4 1.25 -5.95 6.49
N ILE A 5 0.25 -5.29 5.93
CA ILE A 5 0.37 -4.27 4.89
C ILE A 5 0.81 -2.96 5.56
N LYS A 6 1.96 -2.43 5.15
CA LYS A 6 2.47 -1.13 5.63
C LYS A 6 2.24 -0.06 4.57
N ILE A 7 1.61 1.04 4.93
CA ILE A 7 1.28 2.13 4.00
C ILE A 7 1.99 3.40 4.46
N CYS A 8 2.69 4.04 3.53
CA CYS A 8 3.41 5.27 3.79
C CYS A 8 2.43 6.43 4.05
N ALA A 9 2.59 7.09 5.20
CA ALA A 9 1.82 8.28 5.60
C ALA A 9 2.63 9.59 5.46
N GLY A 10 3.75 9.56 4.74
CA GLY A 10 4.54 10.77 4.47
C GLY A 10 3.78 11.78 3.58
N PRO A 11 4.14 13.07 3.58
CA PRO A 11 3.43 14.12 2.84
C PRO A 11 3.21 13.77 1.36
N GLY A 12 4.24 13.23 0.70
CA GLY A 12 4.16 12.82 -0.70
C GLY A 12 3.21 11.65 -0.97
N CYS A 13 2.92 10.78 0.01
CA CYS A 13 1.92 9.72 -0.14
C CYS A 13 0.52 10.19 0.31
N LYS A 14 0.43 11.14 1.25
CA LYS A 14 -0.83 11.79 1.63
C LYS A 14 -1.45 12.56 0.47
N ALA A 15 -0.63 13.23 -0.35
CA ALA A 15 -1.08 13.86 -1.59
C ALA A 15 -1.75 12.86 -2.57
N TRP A 16 -1.47 11.56 -2.42
CA TRP A 16 -2.07 10.46 -3.15
C TRP A 16 -3.13 9.70 -2.32
N ASN A 17 -3.71 10.33 -1.30
CA ASN A 17 -4.77 9.78 -0.45
C ASN A 17 -4.40 8.48 0.29
N SER A 18 -3.13 8.31 0.69
CA SER A 18 -2.67 7.06 1.31
C SER A 18 -3.37 6.71 2.63
N GLU A 19 -3.79 7.70 3.42
CA GLU A 19 -4.56 7.50 4.66
C GLU A 19 -5.97 6.96 4.36
N THR A 20 -6.66 7.56 3.39
CA THR A 20 -7.96 7.07 2.92
C THR A 20 -7.86 5.64 2.39
N MET A 21 -6.80 5.34 1.63
CA MET A 21 -6.54 3.97 1.16
C MET A 21 -6.31 3.01 2.33
N ALA A 22 -5.57 3.43 3.35
CA ALA A 22 -5.34 2.62 4.55
C ALA A 22 -6.64 2.31 5.29
N HIS A 23 -7.51 3.30 5.49
CA HIS A 23 -8.81 3.07 6.14
C HIS A 23 -9.72 2.13 5.34
N ARG A 24 -9.74 2.27 4.00
CA ARG A 24 -10.48 1.33 3.13
C ARG A 24 -9.92 -0.09 3.23
N LEU A 25 -8.60 -0.21 3.22
CA LEU A 25 -7.90 -1.49 3.39
C LEU A 25 -8.18 -2.13 4.74
N GLN A 26 -8.20 -1.36 5.83
CA GLN A 26 -8.55 -1.85 7.16
C GLN A 26 -9.96 -2.43 7.19
N LYS A 27 -10.93 -1.75 6.56
CA LYS A 27 -12.32 -2.24 6.44
C LYS A 27 -12.42 -3.56 5.67
N MET A 28 -11.59 -3.76 4.64
CA MET A 28 -11.62 -4.98 3.81
C MET A 28 -10.83 -6.15 4.41
N GLN A 29 -9.65 -5.90 4.97
CA GLN A 29 -8.71 -6.92 5.46
C GLN A 29 -8.93 -7.30 6.93
N GLY A 30 -9.71 -6.50 7.67
CA GLY A 30 -9.86 -6.58 9.11
C GLY A 30 -8.84 -5.68 9.84
N ASN A 31 -9.30 -5.09 10.95
CA ASN A 31 -8.46 -4.27 11.81
C ASN A 31 -7.24 -5.08 12.30
N GLY A 32 -6.03 -4.55 12.08
CA GLY A 32 -4.77 -5.18 12.53
C GLY A 32 -3.86 -5.74 11.43
N LYS A 33 -4.36 -5.90 10.20
CA LYS A 33 -3.53 -6.29 9.03
C LYS A 33 -2.91 -5.10 8.29
N VAL A 34 -3.35 -3.88 8.56
CA VAL A 34 -2.92 -2.68 7.83
C VAL A 34 -2.43 -1.63 8.81
N CYS A 35 -1.21 -1.13 8.59
CA CYS A 35 -0.56 -0.14 9.43
C CYS A 35 -0.07 1.03 8.60
N LEU A 36 -0.36 2.25 9.06
CA LEU A 36 0.32 3.44 8.57
C LEU A 36 1.73 3.50 9.16
N VAL A 37 2.70 3.92 8.37
CA VAL A 37 4.09 4.07 8.78
C VAL A 37 4.64 5.43 8.34
N PRO A 38 5.73 5.91 8.96
CA PRO A 38 6.44 7.10 8.49
C PRO A 38 6.89 7.00 7.04
N CYS A 39 7.36 8.12 6.48
CA CYS A 39 7.80 8.20 5.10
C CYS A 39 8.80 7.08 4.75
N MET A 40 8.55 6.36 3.65
CA MET A 40 9.45 5.31 3.16
C MET A 40 10.57 5.85 2.24
N ASN A 41 10.70 7.17 2.09
CA ASN A 41 11.64 7.81 1.14
C ASN A 41 11.51 7.32 -0.31
N LYS A 42 10.31 6.89 -0.68
CA LYS A 42 9.92 6.49 -2.03
C LYS A 42 8.70 7.30 -2.43
N CYS A 43 8.78 8.62 -2.44
CA CYS A 43 7.64 9.47 -2.86
C CYS A 43 7.50 9.47 -4.40
N GLY A 44 6.44 10.11 -4.92
CA GLY A 44 6.19 10.26 -6.36
C GLY A 44 5.46 9.07 -7.00
N GLY A 45 4.55 9.37 -7.94
CA GLY A 45 3.86 8.36 -8.76
C GLY A 45 2.91 7.41 -8.03
N GLY A 46 2.44 7.77 -6.83
CA GLY A 46 1.48 6.99 -6.03
C GLY A 46 1.84 6.85 -4.54
N ALA A 47 0.90 6.32 -3.77
CA ALA A 47 1.08 5.93 -2.38
C ALA A 47 1.98 4.69 -2.27
N SER A 48 2.97 4.73 -1.39
CA SER A 48 3.93 3.62 -1.23
C SER A 48 3.44 2.60 -0.21
N ILE A 49 3.46 1.33 -0.60
CA ILE A 49 2.98 0.22 0.22
C ILE A 49 4.03 -0.88 0.27
N ARG A 50 4.26 -1.43 1.46
CA ARG A 50 5.14 -2.59 1.66
C ARG A 50 4.32 -3.75 2.20
N LEU A 51 4.34 -4.85 1.47
CA LEU A 51 3.83 -6.15 1.94
C LEU A 51 4.96 -6.84 2.72
N ARG A 52 4.67 -7.29 3.96
CA ARG A 52 5.69 -7.85 4.87
C ARG A 52 6.41 -9.05 4.26
N ASP A 53 5.70 -9.83 3.45
CA ASP A 53 6.14 -11.14 2.99
C ASP A 53 6.98 -11.05 1.71
N ARG A 54 7.00 -9.88 1.06
CA ARG A 54 7.69 -9.68 -0.22
C ARG A 54 8.82 -8.68 -0.17
N GLY A 55 8.95 -7.87 0.90
CA GLY A 55 9.95 -6.79 1.03
C GLY A 55 9.84 -5.64 0.02
N LYS A 56 9.14 -5.87 -1.10
CA LYS A 56 8.94 -4.96 -2.22
C LYS A 56 7.99 -3.83 -1.83
N ILE A 57 8.38 -2.62 -2.22
CA ILE A 57 7.50 -1.45 -2.18
C ILE A 57 6.75 -1.38 -3.51
N ILE A 58 5.44 -1.26 -3.43
CA ILE A 58 4.53 -1.14 -4.57
C ILE A 58 3.89 0.25 -4.49
N LYS A 59 3.58 0.83 -5.65
CA LYS A 59 2.89 2.11 -5.76
C LYS A 59 1.43 1.86 -6.03
N LEU A 60 0.56 2.47 -5.23
CA LEU A 60 -0.85 2.57 -5.50
C LEU A 60 -1.20 3.97 -5.96
N ARG A 61 -1.70 4.09 -7.17
CA ARG A 61 -2.21 5.34 -7.74
C ARG A 61 -3.70 5.49 -7.48
N GLU A 62 -4.41 4.39 -7.56
CA GLU A 62 -5.85 4.35 -7.35
C GLU A 62 -6.27 3.33 -6.29
N THR A 63 -7.42 3.57 -5.66
CA THR A 63 -7.99 2.61 -4.71
C THR A 63 -8.38 1.28 -5.39
N LYS A 64 -8.62 1.25 -6.71
CA LYS A 64 -8.97 0.00 -7.41
C LYS A 64 -7.80 -0.99 -7.47
N GLU A 65 -6.58 -0.49 -7.55
CA GLU A 65 -5.35 -1.29 -7.54
C GLU A 65 -5.14 -1.99 -6.17
N VAL A 66 -5.76 -1.47 -5.11
CA VAL A 66 -5.79 -2.08 -3.78
C VAL A 66 -6.39 -3.49 -3.81
N ALA A 67 -7.48 -3.68 -4.55
CA ALA A 67 -8.15 -4.98 -4.64
C ALA A 67 -7.26 -6.02 -5.35
N GLN A 68 -6.38 -5.56 -6.25
CA GLN A 68 -5.46 -6.42 -6.99
C GLN A 68 -4.28 -6.90 -6.11
N LEU A 69 -3.91 -6.15 -5.06
CA LEU A 69 -2.96 -6.60 -4.04
C LEU A 69 -3.46 -7.80 -3.22
N MET A 70 -4.76 -8.10 -3.28
CA MET A 70 -5.40 -9.20 -2.55
C MET A 70 -5.29 -10.55 -3.27
N ASP A 71 -4.87 -10.55 -4.54
CA ASP A 71 -4.62 -11.77 -5.30
C ASP A 71 -3.11 -12.09 -5.27
N PRO A 72 -2.70 -13.13 -4.50
CA PRO A 72 -1.28 -13.49 -4.36
C PRO A 72 -0.63 -13.86 -5.70
N ASN A 73 -1.41 -14.23 -6.73
CA ASN A 73 -0.94 -14.60 -8.06
C ASN A 73 -0.83 -13.41 -9.03
N LYS A 74 -1.31 -12.22 -8.68
CA LYS A 74 -1.42 -11.07 -9.60
C LYS A 74 -0.52 -9.87 -9.29
N VAL A 75 0.42 -9.97 -8.35
CA VAL A 75 1.33 -8.85 -8.04
C VAL A 75 2.42 -8.69 -9.11
N ALA A 76 1.99 -8.37 -10.32
CA ALA A 76 2.74 -7.78 -11.41
C ALA A 76 2.07 -6.44 -11.78
N LEU A 77 1.85 -5.55 -10.80
CA LEU A 77 1.52 -4.17 -11.13
C LEU A 77 2.80 -3.43 -11.47
N ALA A 78 2.91 -3.15 -12.77
CA ALA A 78 3.85 -2.31 -13.49
C ALA A 78 4.89 -1.59 -12.61
N ALA A 79 6.10 -2.14 -12.60
CA ALA A 79 7.28 -1.29 -12.53
C ALA A 79 7.28 -0.48 -13.84
N VAL A 80 6.71 0.73 -13.80
CA VAL A 80 6.93 1.69 -14.88
C VAL A 80 8.35 2.21 -14.68
N CYS A 81 9.21 1.87 -15.64
CA CYS A 81 10.57 2.39 -15.80
C CYS A 81 10.59 3.92 -15.85
#